data_AF-Q706R6-F1
#
_entry.id   AF-Q706R6-F1
#
_cell.length_a   1.000
_cell.length_b   1.000
_cell.length_c   1.000
_cell.angle_alpha   90.00
_cell.angle_beta   90.00
_cell.angle_gamma   90.00
#
_symmetry.space_group_name_H-M   'P 1'
#
loop_
_entity.id
_entity.type
_entity.pdbx_description
1 polymer ?
#
loop_
_entity_poly.entity_id
_entity_poly.type
_entity_poly.pdbx_seq_one_letter_code
_entity_poly.pdbx_strand_id
1 'polypeptide(L)'
;MIALTDWQADYGLPPDLVKGDVPVSGLFDLTPFRYSWLQPKLQLDHDTIFRQSPLFHVPTDTSRFPLVITVGGDEPPDFQRQSTAFADAWRAAGAQVRQLDQHNCNHFTAVAGFEDPESRLVQAVLELMDG
;
A
#
# COMPACT_ATOMS: atom_id res chain seq x y z
N MET A 1 -6.94 -4.09 -3.76
CA MET A 1 -5.47 -4.20 -3.69
C MET A 1 -5.12 -5.66 -3.93
N ILE A 2 -4.06 -5.97 -4.67
CA ILE A 2 -3.67 -7.36 -5.01
C ILE A 2 -3.46 -8.20 -3.74
N ALA A 3 -2.79 -7.65 -2.71
CA ALA A 3 -2.62 -8.28 -1.40
C ALA A 3 -3.92 -8.60 -0.64
N LEU A 4 -5.06 -8.03 -1.03
CA LEU A 4 -6.35 -8.19 -0.34
C LEU A 4 -7.34 -9.06 -1.11
N THR A 5 -6.94 -9.57 -2.28
CA THR A 5 -7.81 -10.42 -3.10
C THR A 5 -7.89 -11.82 -2.50
N ASP A 6 -9.11 -12.36 -2.35
CA ASP A 6 -9.30 -13.77 -2.03
C ASP A 6 -9.14 -14.61 -3.31
N TRP A 7 -7.88 -14.91 -3.64
CA TRP A 7 -7.51 -15.64 -4.86
C TRP A 7 -8.21 -16.99 -4.99
N GLN A 8 -8.50 -17.65 -3.87
CA GLN A 8 -9.14 -18.95 -3.88
C GLN A 8 -10.65 -18.83 -4.08
N ALA A 9 -11.33 -17.96 -3.34
CA ALA A 9 -12.78 -17.81 -3.44
C ALA A 9 -13.21 -17.15 -4.76
N ASP A 10 -12.49 -16.10 -5.19
CA ASP A 10 -12.88 -15.30 -6.34
C ASP A 10 -12.42 -15.91 -7.68
N TYR A 11 -11.29 -16.63 -7.67
CA TYR A 11 -10.62 -17.10 -8.90
C TYR A 11 -10.22 -18.58 -8.90
N GLY A 12 -10.39 -19.31 -7.80
CA GLY A 12 -9.97 -20.71 -7.69
C GLY A 12 -8.45 -20.92 -7.76
N LEU A 13 -7.67 -19.88 -7.48
CA LEU A 13 -6.20 -19.89 -7.50
C LEU A 13 -5.63 -20.17 -6.10
N PRO A 14 -4.35 -20.56 -5.97
CA PRO A 14 -3.73 -20.77 -4.67
C PRO A 14 -3.83 -19.50 -3.78
N PRO A 15 -4.13 -19.64 -2.48
CA PRO A 15 -4.27 -18.49 -1.58
C PRO A 15 -2.97 -17.70 -1.40
N ASP A 16 -1.82 -18.32 -1.66
CA ASP A 16 -0.50 -17.74 -1.59
C ASP A 16 0.08 -17.39 -2.97
N LEU A 17 -0.78 -17.17 -3.98
CA LEU A 17 -0.34 -16.87 -5.36
C LEU A 17 0.60 -15.66 -5.44
N VAL A 18 0.26 -14.60 -4.70
CA VAL A 18 1.07 -13.38 -4.59
C VAL A 18 1.90 -13.46 -3.32
N LYS A 19 3.20 -13.19 -3.43
CA LYS A 19 4.17 -13.37 -2.34
C LYS A 19 4.42 -12.12 -1.51
N GLY A 20 4.04 -10.95 -2.02
CA GLY A 20 4.20 -9.66 -1.36
C GLY A 20 3.78 -8.53 -2.28
N ASP A 21 3.59 -7.33 -1.72
CA ASP A 21 3.23 -6.13 -2.45
C ASP A 21 4.17 -4.96 -2.08
N VAL A 22 4.36 -4.06 -3.05
CA VAL A 22 5.18 -2.83 -2.90
C VAL A 22 4.34 -1.60 -3.27
N PRO A 23 3.40 -1.16 -2.42
CA PRO A 23 2.64 0.04 -2.69
C PRO A 23 3.54 1.28 -2.61
N VAL A 24 3.57 2.05 -3.71
CA VAL A 24 4.27 3.33 -3.82
C VAL A 24 3.25 4.45 -3.71
N SER A 25 3.39 5.28 -2.67
CA SER A 25 2.58 6.47 -2.45
C SER A 25 1.08 6.18 -2.49
N GLY A 26 0.69 5.08 -1.83
CA GLY A 26 -0.67 4.55 -1.89
C GLY A 26 -1.70 5.36 -1.11
N LEU A 27 -2.96 5.18 -1.50
CA LEU A 27 -4.14 5.58 -0.72
C LEU A 27 -4.74 4.33 -0.08
N PHE A 28 -4.87 4.34 1.24
CA PHE A 28 -5.32 3.20 2.03
C PHE A 28 -6.64 3.49 2.77
N ASP A 29 -6.96 4.77 2.98
CA ASP A 29 -8.23 5.26 3.53
C ASP A 29 -8.78 6.39 2.66
N LEU A 30 -9.94 6.16 2.05
CA LEU A 30 -10.61 7.14 1.19
C LEU A 30 -11.51 8.10 1.96
N THR A 31 -11.70 7.93 3.26
CA THR A 31 -12.54 8.79 4.11
C THR A 31 -12.24 10.28 3.95
N PRO A 32 -10.97 10.75 3.89
CA PRO A 32 -10.67 12.17 3.75
C PRO A 32 -11.22 12.79 2.47
N PHE A 33 -11.33 12.02 1.38
CA PHE A 33 -11.74 12.54 0.07
C PHE A 33 -13.17 13.05 0.05
N ARG A 34 -14.05 12.46 0.88
CA ARG A 34 -15.44 12.91 0.99
C ARG A 34 -15.59 14.33 1.51
N TYR A 35 -14.62 14.80 2.30
CA TYR A 35 -14.59 16.15 2.85
C TYR A 35 -13.66 17.08 2.04
N SER A 36 -13.12 16.59 0.94
CA SER A 36 -12.21 17.33 0.08
C SER A 36 -12.95 18.00 -1.09
N TRP A 37 -12.25 18.92 -1.75
CA TRP A 37 -12.70 19.55 -2.99
C TRP A 37 -12.96 18.56 -4.13
N LEU A 38 -12.47 17.32 -4.03
CA LEU A 38 -12.69 16.27 -5.03
C LEU A 38 -14.08 15.63 -4.92
N GLN A 39 -14.79 15.80 -3.80
CA GLN A 39 -16.05 15.08 -3.58
C GLN A 39 -17.11 15.28 -4.67
N PRO A 40 -17.33 16.48 -5.24
CA PRO A 40 -18.30 16.64 -6.34
C PRO A 40 -17.98 15.78 -7.58
N LYS A 41 -16.70 15.42 -7.76
CA LYS A 41 -16.23 14.58 -8.87
C LYS A 41 -16.22 13.10 -8.53
N LEU A 42 -15.76 12.75 -7.32
CA LEU A 42 -15.61 11.35 -6.92
C LEU A 42 -16.92 10.74 -6.41
N GLN A 43 -17.80 11.57 -5.82
CA GLN A 43 -19.11 11.19 -5.29
C GLN A 43 -19.04 9.99 -4.34
N LEU A 44 -18.00 9.92 -3.51
CA LEU A 44 -17.79 8.80 -2.59
C LEU A 44 -18.81 8.84 -1.47
N ASP A 45 -19.59 7.77 -1.34
CA ASP A 45 -20.48 7.53 -0.20
C ASP A 45 -19.80 6.66 0.87
N HIS A 46 -20.47 6.47 2.01
CA HIS A 46 -19.91 5.67 3.11
C HIS A 46 -19.60 4.24 2.69
N ASP A 47 -20.47 3.63 1.90
CA ASP A 47 -20.36 2.24 1.48
C ASP A 47 -19.17 2.04 0.53
N THR A 48 -19.03 2.93 -0.46
CA THR A 48 -17.89 2.94 -1.38
C THR A 48 -16.57 3.19 -0.64
N ILE A 49 -16.53 4.15 0.27
CA ILE A 49 -15.33 4.40 1.10
C ILE A 49 -14.96 3.15 1.88
N PHE A 50 -15.93 2.53 2.55
CA PHE A 50 -15.68 1.33 3.34
C PHE A 50 -15.13 0.21 2.45
N ARG A 51 -15.81 -0.14 1.35
CA ARG A 51 -15.38 -1.24 0.46
C ARG A 51 -14.06 -0.97 -0.27
N GLN A 52 -13.73 0.28 -0.59
CA GLN A 52 -12.59 0.64 -1.42
C GLN A 52 -11.37 1.16 -0.65
N SER A 53 -11.42 1.20 0.68
CA SER A 53 -10.28 1.58 1.52
C SER A 53 -9.53 0.33 2.00
N PRO A 54 -8.35 0.00 1.45
CA PRO A 54 -7.55 -1.16 1.87
C PRO A 54 -7.34 -1.28 3.38
N LEU A 55 -7.22 -0.15 4.08
CA LEU A 55 -6.98 -0.11 5.52
C LEU A 55 -8.06 -0.83 6.34
N PHE A 56 -9.31 -0.87 5.86
CA PHE A 56 -10.41 -1.50 6.59
C PHE A 56 -10.53 -3.00 6.33
N HIS A 57 -9.72 -3.55 5.42
CA HIS A 57 -9.79 -4.95 4.98
C HIS A 57 -8.49 -5.71 5.22
N VAL A 58 -7.59 -5.18 6.06
CA VAL A 58 -6.36 -5.89 6.44
C VAL A 58 -6.73 -7.26 7.05
N PRO A 59 -6.20 -8.39 6.54
CA PRO A 59 -6.49 -9.71 7.07
C PRO A 59 -6.06 -9.86 8.53
N THR A 60 -6.68 -10.79 9.26
CA THR A 60 -6.33 -11.06 10.66
C THR A 60 -4.97 -11.75 10.83
N ASP A 61 -4.48 -12.42 9.78
CA ASP A 61 -3.15 -13.04 9.74
C ASP A 61 -2.47 -12.65 8.43
N THR A 62 -1.41 -11.86 8.55
CA THR A 62 -0.56 -11.41 7.43
C THR A 62 0.86 -11.95 7.56
N SER A 63 1.12 -12.90 8.47
CA SER A 63 2.47 -13.40 8.80
C SER A 63 3.26 -13.96 7.62
N ARG A 64 2.56 -14.40 6.56
CA ARG A 64 3.14 -14.94 5.32
C ARG A 64 3.11 -13.97 4.14
N PHE A 65 2.69 -12.73 4.35
CA PHE A 65 2.54 -11.72 3.29
C PHE A 65 3.33 -10.46 3.65
N PRO A 66 4.65 -10.44 3.38
CA PRO A 66 5.49 -9.27 3.64
C PRO A 66 5.12 -8.09 2.74
N LEU A 67 5.37 -6.87 3.23
CA LEU A 67 5.14 -5.63 2.49
C LEU A 67 6.36 -4.71 2.50
N VAL A 68 6.57 -4.01 1.39
CA VAL A 68 7.42 -2.81 1.33
C VAL A 68 6.52 -1.61 1.00
N ILE A 69 6.21 -0.79 2.01
CA ILE A 69 5.41 0.42 1.80
C ILE A 69 6.35 1.59 1.61
N THR A 70 6.24 2.30 0.49
CA THR A 70 7.11 3.44 0.19
C THR A 70 6.32 4.68 -0.16
N VAL A 71 6.85 5.85 0.18
CA VAL A 71 6.20 7.15 -0.03
C VAL A 71 7.23 8.22 -0.38
N GLY A 72 6.87 9.15 -1.28
CA GLY A 72 7.68 10.32 -1.57
C GLY A 72 7.78 11.25 -0.37
N GLY A 73 9.00 11.71 -0.05
CA GLY A 73 9.26 12.61 1.07
C GLY A 73 8.64 13.99 0.91
N ASP A 74 8.45 14.44 -0.33
CA ASP A 74 7.88 15.76 -0.66
C ASP A 74 6.37 15.68 -0.99
N GLU A 75 5.71 14.59 -0.62
CA GLU A 75 4.27 14.42 -0.79
C GLU A 75 3.45 15.13 0.31
N PRO A 76 2.16 15.41 0.03
CA PRO A 76 1.25 15.88 1.07
C PRO A 76 1.29 14.96 2.31
N PRO A 77 1.24 15.52 3.54
CA PRO A 77 1.35 14.74 4.79
C PRO A 77 0.35 13.58 4.91
N ASP A 78 -0.77 13.66 4.19
CA ASP A 78 -1.79 12.61 4.14
C ASP A 78 -1.24 11.28 3.62
N PHE A 79 -0.36 11.30 2.61
CA PHE A 79 0.25 10.08 2.06
C PHE A 79 1.14 9.37 3.07
N GLN A 80 1.94 10.13 3.83
CA GLN A 80 2.80 9.59 4.89
C GLN A 80 1.96 9.01 6.03
N ARG A 81 0.91 9.74 6.46
CA ARG A 81 -0.01 9.28 7.50
C ARG A 81 -0.70 7.98 7.09
N GLN A 82 -1.26 7.92 5.88
CA GLN A 82 -1.95 6.74 5.39
C GLN A 82 -1.00 5.55 5.21
N SER A 83 0.18 5.78 4.65
CA SER A 83 1.23 4.75 4.51
C SER A 83 1.63 4.16 5.85
N THR A 84 1.78 5.01 6.88
CA THR A 84 2.10 4.56 8.24
C THR A 84 0.95 3.81 8.88
N ALA A 85 -0.28 4.32 8.80
CA ALA A 85 -1.45 3.65 9.36
C ALA A 85 -1.66 2.25 8.75
N PHE A 86 -1.47 2.12 7.44
CA PHE A 86 -1.56 0.84 6.76
C PHE A 86 -0.42 -0.11 7.15
N ALA A 87 0.82 0.39 7.24
CA ALA A 87 1.96 -0.38 7.71
C ALA A 87 1.73 -0.93 9.12
N ASP A 88 1.21 -0.11 10.03
CA ASP A 88 0.96 -0.48 11.42
C ASP A 88 -0.17 -1.51 11.55
N ALA A 89 -1.26 -1.34 10.79
CA ALA A 89 -2.33 -2.33 10.73
C ALA A 89 -1.79 -3.69 10.22
N TRP A 90 -0.96 -3.67 9.18
CA TRP A 90 -0.39 -4.87 8.60
C TRP A 90 0.62 -5.57 9.54
N ARG A 91 1.44 -4.80 10.27
CA ARG A 91 2.32 -5.32 11.33
C ARG A 91 1.54 -5.92 12.48
N ALA A 92 0.45 -5.28 12.90
CA ALA A 92 -0.40 -5.78 13.98
C ALA A 92 -1.03 -7.14 13.63
N ALA A 93 -1.24 -7.43 12.35
CA ALA A 93 -1.69 -8.71 11.83
C ALA A 93 -0.55 -9.75 11.63
N GLY A 94 0.70 -9.40 11.94
CA GLY A 94 1.81 -10.35 12.08
C GLY A 94 2.86 -10.35 10.96
N ALA A 95 2.69 -9.55 9.91
CA ALA A 95 3.65 -9.45 8.81
C ALA A 95 4.96 -8.74 9.16
N GLN A 96 6.01 -9.06 8.41
CA GLN A 96 7.16 -8.18 8.26
C GLN A 96 6.82 -7.04 7.30
N VAL A 97 7.01 -5.79 7.74
CA VAL A 97 6.71 -4.60 6.94
C VAL A 97 7.89 -3.64 6.96
N ARG A 98 8.47 -3.41 5.79
CA ARG A 98 9.47 -2.38 5.56
C ARG A 98 8.79 -1.10 5.11
N GLN A 99 9.11 0.01 5.76
CA GLN A 99 8.74 1.34 5.29
C GLN A 99 9.95 2.03 4.67
N LEU A 100 9.75 2.70 3.54
CA LEU A 100 10.79 3.41 2.80
C LEU A 100 10.33 4.81 2.42
N ASP A 101 10.86 5.82 3.10
CA ASP A 101 10.69 7.22 2.71
C ASP A 101 11.68 7.58 1.61
N GLN A 102 11.17 8.12 0.50
CA GLN A 102 11.96 8.53 -0.66
C GLN A 102 12.22 10.03 -0.60
N HIS A 103 13.31 10.43 0.07
CA HIS A 103 13.69 11.83 0.23
C HIS A 103 13.85 12.54 -1.12
N ASN A 104 13.36 13.78 -1.22
CA ASN A 104 13.31 14.60 -2.45
C ASN A 104 12.48 14.01 -3.60
N CYS A 105 11.67 12.98 -3.35
CA CYS A 105 10.71 12.47 -4.31
C CYS A 105 9.32 13.02 -4.00
N ASN A 106 8.65 13.49 -5.05
CA ASN A 106 7.23 13.79 -5.02
C ASN A 106 6.45 12.61 -5.63
N HIS A 107 5.13 12.72 -5.68
CA HIS A 107 4.24 11.66 -6.16
C HIS A 107 4.59 11.15 -7.59
N PHE A 108 5.11 12.01 -8.47
CA PHE A 108 5.47 11.63 -9.83
C PHE A 108 6.86 10.98 -9.92
N THR A 109 7.76 11.33 -9.01
CA THR A 109 9.15 10.83 -9.03
C THR A 109 9.37 9.66 -8.07
N ALA A 110 8.43 9.36 -7.18
CA ALA A 110 8.50 8.22 -6.25
C ALA A 110 8.56 6.84 -6.95
N VAL A 111 8.26 6.77 -8.23
CA VAL A 111 8.41 5.54 -9.04
C VAL A 111 9.74 5.49 -9.80
N ALA A 112 10.45 6.62 -9.93
CA ALA A 112 11.65 6.73 -10.76
C ALA A 112 12.81 5.85 -10.25
N GLY A 113 12.79 5.48 -8.96
CA GLY A 113 13.76 4.53 -8.41
C GLY A 113 13.78 3.20 -9.16
N PHE A 114 12.68 2.77 -9.79
CA PHE A 114 12.65 1.53 -10.58
C PHE A 114 13.48 1.60 -11.87
N GLU A 115 13.93 2.78 -12.29
CA GLU A 115 14.78 2.94 -13.49
C GLU A 115 16.26 2.61 -13.20
N ASP A 116 16.66 2.55 -11.94
CA ASP A 116 18.02 2.26 -11.50
C ASP A 116 18.05 0.99 -10.64
N PRO A 117 18.71 -0.10 -11.10
CA PRO A 117 18.80 -1.35 -10.35
C PRO A 117 19.51 -1.21 -8.99
N GLU A 118 20.35 -0.19 -8.82
CA GLU A 118 21.08 0.07 -7.57
C GLU A 118 20.27 0.97 -6.60
N SER A 119 19.07 1.42 -7.00
CA SER A 119 18.27 2.29 -6.15
C SER A 119 17.78 1.57 -4.89
N ARG A 120 17.60 2.33 -3.81
CA ARG A 120 17.02 1.81 -2.56
C ARG A 120 15.65 1.16 -2.75
N LEU A 121 14.88 1.62 -3.74
CA LEU A 121 13.57 1.07 -4.06
C LEU A 121 13.70 -0.32 -4.66
N VAL A 122 14.54 -0.49 -5.70
CA VAL A 122 14.76 -1.80 -6.33
C VAL A 122 15.39 -2.78 -5.34
N GLN A 123 16.39 -2.35 -4.57
CA GLN A 123 17.02 -3.20 -3.56
C GLN A 123 15.98 -3.68 -2.52
N ALA A 124 15.06 -2.82 -2.09
CA ALA A 124 14.00 -3.24 -1.18
C ALA A 124 13.03 -4.26 -1.80
N VAL A 125 12.76 -4.18 -3.10
CA VAL A 125 11.96 -5.18 -3.82
C VAL A 125 12.70 -6.51 -3.94
N LEU A 126 13.99 -6.50 -4.25
CA LEU A 126 14.79 -7.72 -4.33
C LEU A 126 14.86 -8.43 -2.98
N GLU A 127 15.12 -7.69 -1.90
CA GLU A 127 15.11 -8.23 -0.54
C GLU A 127 13.74 -8.84 -0.15
N LEU A 128 12.63 -8.30 -0.67
CA LEU A 128 11.29 -8.86 -0.47
C LEU A 128 11.12 -10.24 -1.16
N MET A 129 11.83 -10.48 -2.26
CA MET A 129 11.76 -11.73 -3.03
C MET A 129 12.66 -12.84 -2.47
N ASP A 130 13.70 -12.47 -1.72
CA ASP A 130 14.70 -13.40 -1.18
C ASP A 130 14.30 -14.04 0.17
N GLY A 131 13.19 -13.60 0.77
CA GLY A 131 12.62 -14.12 2.03
C GLY A 131 11.58 -15.21 1.84
#